data_AF-E4YSK3-F1
#
_entry.id   AF-E4YSK3-F1
#
_cell.length_a   1.000
_cell.length_b   1.000
_cell.length_c   1.000
_cell.angle_alpha   90.00
_cell.angle_beta   90.00
_cell.angle_gamma   90.00
#
_symmetry.space_group_name_H-M   'P 1'
#
loop_
_entity.id
_entity.type
_entity.pdbx_description
1 polymer ?
#
loop_
_entity_poly.entity_id
_entity_poly.type
_entity_poly.pdbx_seq_one_letter_code
_entity_poly.pdbx_strand_id
1 'polypeptide(L)' 'MMCDRVREELKQFGYARYRYIISGFIGEQGRHGLTIASRSLINDSYDRSFEISILTPKCITICTVHAIYTE' A
#
# COMPACT_ATOMS: atom_id res chain seq x y z
N MET A 1 -8.11 -2.99 11.24
CA MET A 1 -8.55 -3.12 9.82
C MET A 1 -7.38 -3.62 8.96
N MET A 2 -7.55 -3.98 7.67
CA MET A 2 -6.50 -4.58 6.81
C MET A 2 -5.16 -3.81 6.85
N CYS A 3 -5.21 -2.48 6.74
CA CYS A 3 -4.02 -1.63 6.78
C CYS A 3 -3.26 -1.72 8.10
N ASP A 4 -3.96 -1.93 9.23
CA ASP A 4 -3.32 -2.08 10.54
C ASP A 4 -2.55 -3.39 10.63
N ARG A 5 -3.11 -4.48 10.09
CA ARG A 5 -2.41 -5.77 10.02
C ARG A 5 -1.15 -5.67 9.16
N VAL A 6 -1.24 -5.02 7.99
CA VAL A 6 -0.06 -4.76 7.15
C VAL A 6 0.99 -3.93 7.90
N ARG A 7 0.56 -2.93 8.68
CA ARG A 7 1.46 -2.12 9.50
C ARG A 7 2.16 -2.96 10.57
N GLU A 8 1.44 -3.86 11.23
CA GLU A 8 1.98 -4.75 12.25
C GLU A 8 2.99 -5.74 11.67
N GLU A 9 2.69 -6.34 10.52
CA GLU A 9 3.62 -7.22 9.80
C GLU A 9 4.89 -6.46 9.39
N LEU A 10 4.77 -5.26 8.81
CA LEU A 10 5.92 -4.44 8.42
C LEU A 10 6.82 -4.06 9.60
N LYS A 11 6.25 -3.87 10.80
CA LYS A 11 7.03 -3.61 12.02
C LYS A 11 7.90 -4.81 12.43
N GLN A 12 7.48 -6.04 12.14
CA GLN A 12 8.25 -7.25 12.51
C GLN A 12 9.58 -7.35 11.74
N PHE A 13 9.70 -6.74 10.56
CA PHE A 13 10.93 -6.75 9.76
C PHE A 13 12.03 -5.82 10.30
N GLY A 14 11.78 -5.03 11.34
CA GLY A 14 12.83 -4.32 12.08
C GLY A 14 13.41 -3.07 11.42
N TYR A 15 12.76 -2.53 10.39
CA TYR A 15 13.20 -1.32 9.68
C TYR A 15 12.81 -0.04 10.43
N ALA A 16 13.40 0.18 11.60
CA ALA A 16 13.03 1.27 12.53
C ALA A 16 13.20 2.70 11.95
N ARG A 17 14.02 2.86 10.90
CA ARG A 17 14.27 4.16 10.24
C ARG A 17 13.27 4.50 9.12
N TYR A 18 12.24 3.68 8.93
CA TYR A 18 11.21 3.92 7.93
C TYR A 18 9.86 4.14 8.60
N ARG A 19 9.19 5.22 8.20
CA ARG A 19 7.77 5.45 8.47
C ARG A 19 6.95 4.88 7.31
N TYR A 20 6.01 4.00 7.64
CA TYR A 20 5.12 3.38 6.67
C TYR A 20 3.78 4.13 6.55
N ILE A 21 3.51 4.67 5.36
CA ILE A 21 2.20 5.19 4.98
C ILE A 21 1.50 4.10 4.17
N ILE A 22 0.35 3.63 4.65
CA ILE A 22 -0.37 2.49 4.06
C ILE A 22 -1.76 2.97 3.65
N SER A 23 -2.11 2.76 2.39
CA SER A 23 -3.43 3.02 1.82
C SER A 23 -4.04 1.72 1.31
N GLY A 24 -5.28 1.45 1.68
CA GLY A 24 -6.00 0.26 1.26
C GLY A 24 -7.32 0.63 0.60
N PHE A 25 -7.57 0.05 -0.57
CA PHE A 25 -8.82 0.13 -1.29
C PHE A 25 -9.41 -1.27 -1.41
N ILE A 26 -10.70 -1.41 -1.10
CA ILE A 26 -11.47 -2.63 -1.37
C ILE A 26 -12.76 -2.18 -2.06
N GLY A 27 -13.03 -2.74 -3.23
CA GLY A 27 -14.25 -2.47 -3.99
C GLY A 27 -14.86 -3.75 -4.54
N GLU A 28 -16.17 -3.76 -4.70
CA GLU A 28 -16.88 -4.84 -5.39
C GLU A 28 -16.57 -4.78 -6.90
N GLN A 29 -16.25 -5.94 -7.48
CA GLN A 29 -15.98 -6.07 -8.90
C GLN A 29 -17.30 -6.16 -9.66
N GLY A 30 -17.88 -4.99 -9.99
CA GLY A 30 -19.01 -4.89 -10.90
C GLY A 30 -18.61 -4.94 -12.38
N ARG A 31 -19.56 -4.67 -13.29
CA ARG A 31 -19.30 -4.52 -14.74
C ARG A 31 -18.60 -3.21 -15.14
N HIS A 32 -18.11 -2.43 -14.17
CA HIS A 32 -17.55 -1.10 -14.41
C HIS A 32 -16.03 -1.18 -14.31
N GLY A 33 -15.32 -0.69 -15.34
CA GLY A 33 -13.87 -0.59 -15.31
C GLY A 33 -13.44 0.40 -14.23
N LEU A 34 -12.58 -0.04 -13.32
CA LEU A 34 -12.01 0.80 -12.26
C LEU A 34 -10.54 1.05 -12.57
N THR A 35 -10.14 2.31 -12.58
CA THR A 35 -8.73 2.71 -12.66
C THR A 35 -8.38 3.44 -11.38
N ILE A 36 -7.42 2.90 -10.64
CA ILE A 36 -6.81 3.54 -9.49
C ILE A 36 -5.39 3.90 -9.88
N ALA A 37 -5.03 5.17 -9.71
CA ALA A 37 -3.68 5.66 -9.95
C ALA A 37 -3.20 6.38 -8.70
N SER A 38 -1.97 6.08 -8.29
CA SER A 38 -1.26 6.79 -7.22
C SER A 38 -0.04 7.48 -7.81
N ARG A 39 0.18 8.74 -7.44
CA ARG A 39 1.40 9.48 -7.73
C ARG A 39 1.95 9.98 -6.40
N SER A 40 3.24 9.76 -6.19
CA SER A 40 3.94 10.19 -4.98
C SER A 40 5.13 11.07 -5.34
N LEU A 41 5.40 12.06 -4.50
CA LEU A 41 6.64 12.85 -4.50
C LEU A 41 7.48 12.33 -3.33
N ILE A 42 8.48 11.49 -3.63
CA ILE A 42 9.34 10.83 -2.64
C ILE A 42 10.80 10.99 -3.05
N ASN A 43 11.72 10.81 -2.11
CA ASN A 43 13.14 10.79 -2.41
C ASN A 43 13.55 9.38 -2.86
N ASP A 44 13.70 9.18 -4.16
CA ASP A 44 14.01 7.88 -4.77
C ASP A 44 15.33 7.24 -4.28
N SER A 45 16.22 8.03 -3.65
CA SER A 45 17.47 7.51 -3.08
C SER A 45 17.23 6.62 -1.86
N TYR A 46 16.22 6.94 -1.05
CA TYR A 46 15.98 6.30 0.25
C TYR A 46 14.56 5.75 0.39
N ASP A 47 13.57 6.47 -0.13
CA ASP A 47 12.17 6.10 0.00
C ASP A 47 11.81 4.97 -0.98
N ARG A 48 10.80 4.18 -0.62
CA ARG A 48 10.28 3.10 -1.47
C ARG A 48 8.77 3.14 -1.51
N SER A 49 8.21 2.83 -2.67
CA SER A 49 6.77 2.70 -2.88
C SER A 49 6.48 1.34 -3.49
N PHE A 50 5.50 0.62 -2.95
CA PHE A 50 5.07 -0.67 -3.46
C PHE A 50 3.55 -0.77 -3.47
N GLU A 51 3.03 -1.45 -4.48
CA GLU A 51 1.61 -1.69 -4.65
C GLU A 51 1.36 -3.19 -4.77
N ILE A 52 0.32 -3.67 -4.10
CA ILE A 52 -0.16 -5.04 -4.19
C ILE A 52 -1.63 -4.97 -4.58
N SER A 53 -1.96 -5.55 -5.73
CA SER A 53 -3.33 -5.70 -6.20
C SER A 53 -3.75 -7.17 -6.16
N ILE A 54 -4.88 -7.46 -5.52
CA ILE A 54 -5.51 -8.77 -5.51
C ILE A 54 -6.87 -8.63 -6.20
N LEU A 55 -7.04 -9.33 -7.31
CA LEU A 55 -8.31 -9.40 -8.01
C LEU A 55 -8.95 -10.76 -7.75
N THR A 56 -10.19 -10.73 -7.29
CA THR A 56 -11.05 -11.90 -7.13
C THR A 56 -12.34 -11.68 -7.92
N PRO A 57 -13.09 -12.71 -8.28
CA PRO A 57 -14.31 -12.56 -9.10
C PRO A 57 -15.38 -11.63 -8.52
N LYS A 58 -15.31 -11.29 -7.24
CA LYS A 58 -16.29 -10.43 -6.55
C LYS A 58 -15.70 -9.12 -6.07
N CYS A 59 -14.39 -9.04 -5.87
CA CYS A 59 -13.76 -7.91 -5.21
C CYS A 59 -12.38 -7.61 -5.81
N ILE A 60 -12.05 -6.32 -5.86
CA ILE A 60 -10.72 -5.82 -6.12
C ILE A 60 -10.19 -5.23 -4.82
N THR A 61 -9.02 -5.68 -4.42
CA THR A 61 -8.28 -5.12 -3.28
C THR A 61 -6.98 -4.55 -3.78
N ILE A 62 -6.69 -3.29 -3.44
CA ILE A 62 -5.41 -2.65 -3.72
C ILE A 62 -4.83 -2.16 -2.40
N CYS A 63 -3.57 -2.47 -2.15
CA CYS A 63 -2.83 -1.96 -1.02
C CYS A 63 -1.58 -1.26 -1.54
N THR A 64 -1.45 0.03 -1.24
CA THR A 64 -0.25 0.79 -1.55
C THR A 64 0.48 1.11 -0.25
N VAL A 65 1.79 0.92 -0.24
CA VAL A 65 2.63 1.26 0.90
C VAL A 65 3.78 2.14 0.44
N HIS A 66 3.97 3.24 1.15
CA HIS A 66 5.12 4.12 1.00
C HIS A 66 5.96 4.02 2.27
N ALA A 67 7.19 3.54 2.12
CA ALA A 67 8.22 3.54 3.15
C ALA A 67 9.03 4.83 3.00
N ILE A 68 8.82 5.76 3.92
CA ILE A 68 9.50 7.06 3.95
C ILE A 68 10.61 6.99 4.98
N TYR A 69 11.84 7.26 4.55
CA TYR A 69 12.98 7.27 5.45
C TYR A 69 12.87 8.46 6.42
N THR A 70 12.96 8.17 7.71
CA THR A 70 13.01 9.17 8.78
C THR A 70 14.44 9.28 9.25
N GLU A 71 15.04 10.46 9.06
CA GLU A 71 16.42 10.76 9.49
C GLU A 71 16.63 10.55 10.99
#